data_AF-A0A0L1KTP6-F1
#
_entry.id   AF-A0A0L1KTP6-F1
#
_cell.length_a   1.000
_cell.length_b   1.000
_cell.length_c   1.000
_cell.angle_alpha   90.00
_cell.angle_beta   90.00
_cell.angle_gamma   90.00
#
_symmetry.space_group_name_H-M   'P 1'
#
loop_
_entity.id
_entity.type
_entity.pdbx_description
1 polymer ?
#
loop_
_entity_poly.entity_id
_entity_poly.type
_entity_poly.pdbx_seq_one_letter_code
_entity_poly.pdbx_strand_id
1 'polypeptide(L)'
;MYHQKFCLAAAASAAETGSSKFAFLHKLLSGEASFQDNTPVRLSYVQQSFGENWHSELSEWANTNLDKKAQATLRRQMNRLSLTKYTNRELAEYLEDGGVRNLDLNAHATQIKDALEYFQVKGEAAFRSMVDREGKLSNWTQSMCADFIEKVMKAHSLTQKKKSR
;
A
#
# COMPACT_ATOMS: atom_id res chain seq x y z
N MET A 1 -22.11 1.63 3.03
CA MET A 1 -22.57 1.92 4.40
C MET A 1 -21.95 0.92 5.36
N TYR A 2 -20.91 1.34 6.11
CA TYR A 2 -20.58 0.86 7.46
C TYR A 2 -19.81 2.00 8.11
N HIS A 3 -20.48 2.81 8.93
CA HIS A 3 -19.81 3.78 9.79
C HIS A 3 -19.21 3.02 10.96
N GLN A 4 -17.89 2.86 10.96
CA GLN A 4 -17.17 2.36 12.13
C GLN A 4 -17.30 3.44 13.21
N LYS A 5 -18.23 3.22 14.14
CA LYS A 5 -18.53 4.16 15.22
C LYS A 5 -17.40 4.08 16.24
N PHE A 6 -16.56 5.10 16.26
CA PHE A 6 -15.72 5.38 17.42
C PHE A 6 -16.63 5.79 18.58
N CYS A 7 -16.68 4.99 19.65
CA CYS A 7 -17.25 5.46 20.91
C CYS A 7 -16.24 6.40 21.58
N LEU A 8 -16.25 7.66 21.16
CA LEU A 8 -15.73 8.78 21.93
C LEU A 8 -16.85 9.25 22.86
N ALA A 9 -16.68 9.05 24.17
CA ALA A 9 -17.48 9.74 25.17
C ALA A 9 -17.35 11.26 24.94
N ALA A 10 -18.49 11.95 25.00
CA ALA A 10 -18.66 13.33 24.53
C ALA A 10 -17.80 14.38 25.26
N ALA A 11 -17.14 15.26 24.49
CA ALA A 11 -17.39 16.71 24.46
C ALA A 11 -16.28 17.47 23.69
N ALA A 12 -16.71 18.30 22.73
CA ALA A 12 -16.13 19.55 22.23
C ALA A 12 -14.62 19.66 21.90
N SER A 13 -14.28 19.76 20.60
CA SER A 13 -13.58 20.90 19.96
C SER A 13 -12.93 20.46 18.65
N ALA A 14 -13.37 21.04 17.53
CA ALA A 14 -13.01 20.64 16.17
C ALA A 14 -11.55 20.98 15.73
N ALA A 15 -10.69 21.42 16.64
CA ALA A 15 -9.25 21.62 16.43
C ALA A 15 -8.37 20.60 17.19
N GLU A 16 -8.92 19.86 18.16
CA GLU A 16 -8.21 18.87 18.99
C GLU A 16 -8.27 17.43 18.43
N THR A 17 -9.08 17.20 17.40
CA THR A 17 -9.31 15.87 16.82
C THR A 17 -8.12 15.36 16.00
N GLY A 18 -7.33 16.24 15.38
CA GLY A 18 -6.14 15.86 14.61
C GLY A 18 -4.99 15.32 15.49
N SER A 19 -4.71 15.99 16.61
CA SER A 19 -3.66 15.58 17.55
C SER A 19 -4.02 14.26 18.25
N SER A 20 -5.28 14.09 18.67
CA SER A 20 -5.75 12.85 19.31
C SER A 20 -5.79 11.66 18.35
N LYS A 21 -6.17 11.88 17.08
CA LYS A 21 -6.14 10.85 16.02
C LYS A 21 -4.74 10.28 15.81
N PHE A 22 -3.72 11.12 15.61
CA PHE A 22 -2.37 10.65 15.33
C PHE A 22 -1.62 10.18 16.57
N ALA A 23 -1.96 10.69 17.76
CA ALA A 23 -1.55 10.09 19.03
C ALA A 23 -2.05 8.64 19.17
N PHE A 24 -3.30 8.38 18.78
CA PHE A 24 -3.84 7.02 18.78
C PHE A 24 -3.18 6.13 17.72
N LEU A 25 -2.97 6.63 16.49
CA LEU A 25 -2.25 5.89 15.46
C LEU A 25 -0.82 5.55 15.91
N HIS A 26 -0.12 6.46 16.59
CA HIS A 26 1.19 6.18 17.16
C HIS A 26 1.12 5.02 18.18
N LYS A 27 0.16 5.03 19.10
CA LYS A 27 -0.04 3.93 20.06
C LYS A 27 -0.36 2.59 19.39
N LEU A 28 -1.17 2.63 18.33
CA LEU A 28 -1.49 1.45 17.54
C LEU A 28 -0.24 0.86 16.88
N LEU A 29 0.63 1.70 16.31
CA LEU A 29 1.86 1.26 15.67
C LEU A 29 2.98 0.89 16.65
N SER A 30 2.98 1.46 17.86
CA SER A 30 3.91 1.07 18.93
C SER A 30 3.48 -0.21 19.67
N GLY A 31 2.25 -0.68 19.45
CA GLY A 31 1.70 -1.87 20.10
C GLY A 31 1.09 -1.60 21.48
N GLU A 32 0.92 -0.33 21.85
CA GLU A 32 0.25 0.10 23.08
C GLU A 32 -1.28 0.11 22.96
N ALA A 33 -1.80 0.12 21.73
CA ALA A 33 -3.22 0.01 21.43
C ALA A 33 -3.46 -1.05 20.35
N SER A 34 -4.69 -1.54 20.28
CA SER A 34 -5.16 -2.46 19.25
C SER A 34 -6.46 -1.95 18.63
N PHE A 35 -6.75 -2.41 17.42
CA PHE A 35 -8.09 -2.28 16.88
C PHE A 35 -9.09 -3.12 17.68
N GLN A 36 -10.37 -2.74 17.62
CA GLN A 36 -11.45 -3.54 18.19
C GLN A 36 -11.43 -4.97 17.61
N ASP A 37 -11.89 -5.91 18.43
CA ASP A 37 -11.98 -7.34 18.11
C ASP A 37 -10.64 -7.99 17.74
N ASN A 38 -9.52 -7.43 18.22
CA ASN A 38 -8.16 -7.89 17.90
C ASN A 38 -7.88 -7.93 16.39
N THR A 39 -8.50 -7.03 15.63
CA THR A 39 -8.24 -6.91 14.19
C THR A 39 -6.75 -6.62 13.95
N PRO A 40 -6.09 -7.37 13.04
CA PRO A 40 -4.67 -7.16 12.78
C PRO A 40 -4.41 -5.78 12.17
N VAL A 41 -3.33 -5.15 12.61
CA VAL A 41 -2.90 -3.86 12.07
C VAL A 41 -2.35 -4.06 10.65
N ARG A 42 -3.12 -3.60 9.65
CA ARG A 42 -2.71 -3.62 8.23
C ARG A 42 -2.88 -2.25 7.59
N LEU A 43 -2.11 -2.00 6.54
CA LEU A 43 -2.10 -0.73 5.83
C LEU A 43 -3.49 -0.35 5.32
N SER A 44 -4.26 -1.31 4.79
CA SER A 44 -5.62 -1.07 4.30
C SER A 44 -6.55 -0.53 5.38
N TYR A 45 -6.50 -1.10 6.59
CA TYR A 45 -7.28 -0.62 7.74
C TYR A 45 -6.80 0.76 8.18
N VAL A 46 -5.49 1.00 8.20
CA VAL A 46 -4.95 2.32 8.55
C VAL A 46 -5.40 3.39 7.54
N GLN A 47 -5.33 3.11 6.24
CA GLN A 47 -5.80 4.04 5.21
C GLN A 47 -7.31 4.29 5.31
N GLN A 48 -8.10 3.24 5.58
CA GLN A 48 -9.54 3.37 5.76
C GLN A 48 -9.92 4.22 6.99
N SER A 49 -9.22 4.03 8.12
CA SER A 49 -9.54 4.71 9.38
C SER A 49 -8.89 6.09 9.51
N PHE A 50 -7.73 6.31 8.91
CA PHE A 50 -6.93 7.53 9.08
C PHE A 50 -6.75 8.35 7.80
N GLY A 51 -7.24 7.88 6.65
CA GLY A 51 -7.19 8.58 5.37
C GLY A 51 -5.94 8.24 4.54
N GLU A 52 -5.96 8.62 3.26
CA GLU A 52 -4.88 8.31 2.31
C GLU A 52 -3.55 9.01 2.68
N ASN A 53 -3.64 10.21 3.25
CA ASN A 53 -2.49 11.04 3.66
C ASN A 53 -1.98 10.72 5.08
N TRP A 54 -2.39 9.59 5.68
CA TRP A 54 -2.01 9.23 7.06
C TRP A 54 -0.49 9.26 7.29
N HIS A 55 0.30 8.90 6.28
CA HIS A 55 1.76 8.79 6.40
C HIS A 55 2.42 10.15 6.58
N SER A 56 2.05 11.15 5.77
CA SER A 56 2.59 12.51 5.88
C SER A 56 2.08 13.19 7.14
N GLU A 57 0.77 13.10 7.41
CA GLU A 57 0.15 13.71 8.60
C GLU A 57 0.73 13.13 9.90
N LEU A 58 0.95 11.81 9.98
CA LEU A 58 1.59 11.18 11.14
C LEU A 58 3.06 11.59 11.29
N SER A 59 3.78 11.75 10.17
CA SER A 59 5.18 12.19 10.19
C SER A 59 5.31 13.62 10.70
N GLU A 60 4.43 14.52 10.25
CA GLU A 60 4.34 15.89 10.72
C GLU A 60 4.01 15.94 12.21
N TRP A 61 2.99 15.20 12.64
CA TRP A 61 2.64 15.09 14.05
C TRP A 61 3.81 14.57 14.90
N ALA A 62 4.52 13.55 14.42
CA ALA A 62 5.66 12.97 15.14
C ALA A 62 6.83 13.95 15.30
N ASN A 63 7.08 14.80 14.30
CA ASN A 63 8.14 15.81 14.38
C ASN A 63 7.88 16.84 15.50
N THR A 64 6.61 17.15 15.77
CA THR A 64 6.22 18.11 16.80
C THR A 64 6.08 17.47 18.19
N ASN A 65 5.65 16.21 18.26
CA ASN A 65 5.20 15.60 19.52
C ASN A 65 6.12 14.51 20.09
N LEU A 66 7.07 13.99 19.31
CA LEU A 66 7.94 12.88 19.73
C LEU A 66 9.41 13.30 19.77
N ASP A 67 10.17 12.66 20.66
CA ASP A 67 11.63 12.78 20.65
C ASP A 67 12.25 12.01 19.46
N LYS A 68 13.54 12.25 19.19
CA LYS A 68 14.25 11.62 18.05
C LYS A 68 14.23 10.08 18.11
N LYS A 69 14.22 9.48 19.31
CA LYS A 69 14.27 8.03 19.50
C LYS A 69 12.92 7.39 19.20
N ALA A 70 11.83 8.01 19.66
CA ALA A 70 10.46 7.64 19.38
C ALA A 70 10.13 7.85 17.90
N GLN A 71 10.56 8.95 17.28
CA GLN A 71 10.44 9.17 15.84
C GLN A 71 11.12 8.06 15.02
N ALA A 72 12.36 7.68 15.38
CA ALA A 72 13.05 6.59 14.71
C ALA A 72 12.32 5.24 14.86
N THR A 73 11.73 5.01 16.03
CA THR A 73 10.93 3.80 16.29
C THR A 73 9.66 3.79 15.46
N LEU A 74 8.91 4.89 15.46
CA LEU A 74 7.71 5.05 14.65
C LEU A 74 8.02 4.85 13.15
N ARG A 75 9.10 5.43 12.63
CA ARG A 75 9.51 5.25 11.23
C ARG A 75 9.76 3.77 10.89
N ARG A 76 10.35 2.99 11.80
CA ARG A 76 10.49 1.54 11.62
C ARG A 76 9.13 0.83 11.57
N GLN A 77 8.18 1.23 12.40
CA GLN A 77 6.84 0.63 12.40
C GLN A 77 6.04 1.00 11.15
N MET A 78 6.15 2.24 10.67
CA MET A 78 5.56 2.66 9.39
C MET A 78 6.12 1.83 8.23
N ASN A 79 7.43 1.56 8.22
CA ASN A 79 8.05 0.68 7.24
C ASN A 79 7.60 -0.78 7.36
N ARG A 80 7.24 -1.26 8.54
CA ARG A 80 6.66 -2.61 8.71
C ARG A 80 5.22 -2.65 8.25
N LEU A 81 4.45 -1.60 8.55
CA LEU A 81 3.09 -1.46 8.08
C LEU A 81 3.03 -1.44 6.56
N SER A 82 3.96 -0.77 5.87
CA SER A 82 3.99 -0.75 4.41
C SER A 82 4.18 -2.14 3.78
N LEU A 83 4.77 -3.10 4.49
CA LEU A 83 4.87 -4.50 4.03
C LEU A 83 3.52 -5.20 4.02
N THR A 84 2.59 -4.79 4.90
CA THR A 84 1.25 -5.37 4.99
C THR A 84 0.34 -4.99 3.83
N LYS A 85 0.82 -4.17 2.88
CA LYS A 85 0.14 -3.92 1.60
C LYS A 85 0.13 -5.15 0.69
N TYR A 86 1.13 -6.02 0.86
CA TYR A 86 1.24 -7.27 0.12
C TYR A 86 0.48 -8.39 0.82
N THR A 87 -0.03 -9.32 0.03
CA THR A 87 -0.55 -10.59 0.53
C THR A 87 0.60 -11.49 0.99
N ASN A 88 0.32 -12.45 1.87
CA ASN A 88 1.34 -13.39 2.34
C ASN A 88 1.96 -14.22 1.19
N ARG A 89 1.18 -14.50 0.14
CA ARG A 89 1.65 -15.21 -1.05
C ARG A 89 2.64 -14.37 -1.84
N GLU A 90 2.28 -13.12 -2.12
CA GLU A 90 3.15 -12.16 -2.80
C GLU A 90 4.44 -11.90 -2.02
N LEU A 91 4.36 -11.80 -0.68
CA LEU A 91 5.57 -11.68 0.15
C LEU A 91 6.48 -12.89 0.00
N ALA A 92 5.93 -14.12 -0.02
CA ALA A 92 6.73 -15.32 -0.20
C ALA A 92 7.40 -15.37 -1.58
N GLU A 93 6.76 -14.80 -2.61
CA GLU A 93 7.25 -14.77 -3.98
C GLU A 93 8.23 -13.63 -4.25
N TYR A 94 8.00 -12.45 -3.66
CA TYR A 94 8.76 -11.23 -3.98
C TYR A 94 9.98 -11.02 -3.07
N LEU A 95 10.08 -11.74 -1.94
CA LEU A 95 11.19 -11.65 -0.99
C LEU A 95 12.43 -12.48 -1.39
N GLU A 96 12.58 -12.87 -2.66
CA GLU A 96 13.80 -13.48 -3.17
C GLU A 96 15.02 -12.53 -3.10
N ASP A 97 16.23 -13.11 -3.20
CA ASP A 97 17.56 -12.52 -2.99
C ASP A 97 17.64 -10.98 -3.00
N GLY A 98 17.84 -10.39 -1.82
CA GLY A 98 17.95 -8.93 -1.61
C GLY A 98 17.10 -8.38 -0.47
N GLY A 99 16.21 -9.20 0.09
CA GLY A 99 15.39 -8.86 1.26
C GLY A 99 14.40 -7.73 1.02
N VAL A 100 13.83 -7.19 2.12
CA VAL A 100 12.75 -6.18 2.09
C VAL A 100 13.08 -4.93 1.26
N ARG A 101 14.37 -4.62 1.05
CA ARG A 101 14.82 -3.43 0.33
C ARG A 101 14.43 -3.42 -1.15
N ASN A 102 14.38 -4.59 -1.79
CA ASN A 102 14.05 -4.72 -3.21
C ASN A 102 12.61 -5.19 -3.44
N LEU A 103 11.81 -5.32 -2.38
CA LEU A 103 10.47 -5.90 -2.44
C LEU A 103 9.57 -5.24 -3.49
N ASP A 104 9.52 -3.90 -3.50
CA ASP A 104 8.69 -3.15 -4.46
C ASP A 104 9.18 -3.31 -5.91
N LEU A 105 10.51 -3.45 -6.11
CA LEU A 105 11.09 -3.69 -7.43
C LEU A 105 10.78 -5.10 -7.91
N ASN A 106 10.93 -6.10 -7.04
CA ASN A 106 10.65 -7.50 -7.33
C ASN A 106 9.16 -7.74 -7.60
N ALA A 107 8.28 -7.11 -6.80
CA ALA A 107 6.84 -7.14 -7.00
C ALA A 107 6.48 -6.61 -8.39
N HIS A 108 6.97 -5.42 -8.75
CA HIS A 108 6.68 -4.81 -10.03
C HIS A 108 7.25 -5.61 -11.21
N ALA A 109 8.45 -6.19 -11.07
CA ALA A 109 9.05 -7.06 -12.09
C ALA A 109 8.20 -8.33 -12.32
N THR A 110 7.73 -8.96 -11.24
CA THR A 110 6.89 -10.16 -11.31
C THR A 110 5.54 -9.85 -11.93
N GLN A 111 4.88 -8.76 -11.50
CA GLN A 111 3.62 -8.30 -12.08
C GLN A 111 3.74 -8.02 -13.59
N ILE A 112 4.83 -7.41 -14.04
CA ILE A 112 5.07 -7.20 -15.48
C ILE A 112 5.27 -8.53 -16.20
N LYS A 113 6.02 -9.47 -15.62
CA LYS A 113 6.26 -10.79 -16.21
C LYS A 113 4.93 -11.55 -16.39
N ASP A 114 4.12 -11.64 -15.35
CA ASP A 114 2.83 -12.34 -15.39
C ASP A 114 1.87 -11.66 -16.37
N ALA A 115 1.84 -10.33 -16.40
CA ALA A 115 1.05 -9.57 -17.35
C ALA A 115 1.51 -9.77 -18.80
N LEU A 116 2.82 -9.89 -19.05
CA LEU A 116 3.36 -10.23 -20.36
C LEU A 116 2.96 -11.62 -20.82
N GLU A 117 3.01 -12.61 -19.93
CA GLU A 117 2.56 -13.98 -20.23
C GLU A 117 1.07 -13.99 -20.57
N TYR A 118 0.24 -13.31 -19.78
CA TYR A 118 -1.18 -13.15 -20.08
C TYR A 118 -1.42 -12.44 -21.42
N PHE A 119 -0.70 -11.34 -21.68
CA PHE A 119 -0.79 -10.61 -22.94
C PHE A 119 -0.43 -11.48 -24.15
N GLN A 120 0.63 -12.29 -24.04
CA GLN A 120 1.08 -13.17 -25.13
C GLN A 120 0.06 -14.28 -25.42
N VAL A 121 -0.65 -14.78 -24.41
CA VAL A 121 -1.62 -15.87 -24.57
C VAL A 121 -3.00 -15.36 -24.99
N LYS A 122 -3.45 -14.23 -24.45
CA LYS A 122 -4.83 -13.74 -24.59
C LYS A 122 -4.98 -12.55 -25.54
N GLY A 123 -3.87 -11.87 -25.87
CA GLY A 123 -3.85 -10.69 -26.72
C GLY A 123 -4.23 -9.40 -26.01
N GLU A 124 -4.05 -8.28 -26.72
CA GLU A 124 -4.14 -6.93 -26.16
C GLU A 124 -5.53 -6.57 -25.61
N ALA A 125 -6.60 -6.89 -26.34
CA ALA A 125 -7.97 -6.54 -25.93
C ALA A 125 -8.34 -7.20 -24.59
N ALA A 126 -8.03 -8.49 -24.44
CA ALA A 126 -8.28 -9.23 -23.21
C ALA A 126 -7.39 -8.75 -22.06
N PHE A 127 -6.14 -8.37 -22.34
CA PHE A 127 -5.24 -7.80 -21.35
C PHE A 127 -5.75 -6.44 -20.83
N ARG A 128 -6.11 -5.52 -21.73
CA ARG A 128 -6.65 -4.20 -21.33
C ARG A 128 -7.93 -4.32 -20.50
N SER A 129 -8.83 -5.23 -20.88
CA SER A 129 -10.06 -5.48 -20.11
C SER A 129 -9.77 -6.07 -18.73
N MET A 130 -8.79 -6.97 -18.62
CA MET A 130 -8.34 -7.50 -17.33
C MET A 130 -7.80 -6.38 -16.44
N VAL A 131 -6.89 -5.54 -16.96
CA VAL A 131 -6.32 -4.44 -16.17
C VAL A 131 -7.38 -3.45 -15.69
N ASP A 132 -8.36 -3.09 -16.54
CA ASP A 132 -9.46 -2.20 -16.10
C ASP A 132 -10.30 -2.81 -14.98
N ARG A 133 -10.61 -4.10 -15.07
CA ARG A 133 -11.38 -4.81 -14.04
C ARG A 133 -10.60 -4.92 -12.73
N GLU A 134 -9.37 -5.41 -12.77
CA GLU A 134 -8.55 -5.59 -11.56
C GLU A 134 -8.17 -4.23 -10.94
N GLY A 135 -7.95 -3.21 -11.78
CA GLY A 135 -7.71 -1.85 -11.33
C GLY A 135 -8.87 -1.29 -10.51
N LYS A 136 -10.12 -1.49 -10.95
CA LYS A 136 -11.31 -1.11 -10.18
C LYS A 136 -11.42 -1.83 -8.84
N LEU A 137 -11.13 -3.14 -8.82
CA LEU A 137 -11.14 -3.93 -7.58
C LEU A 137 -10.05 -3.50 -6.59
N SER A 138 -8.94 -2.99 -7.11
CA SER A 138 -7.77 -2.57 -6.32
C SER A 138 -7.74 -1.06 -6.04
N ASN A 139 -8.80 -0.33 -6.38
CA ASN A 139 -8.85 1.15 -6.32
C ASN A 139 -7.68 1.85 -7.04
N TRP A 140 -7.19 1.29 -8.14
CA TRP A 140 -6.21 1.97 -8.98
C TRP A 140 -6.87 3.07 -9.79
N THR A 141 -6.16 4.20 -9.91
CA THR A 141 -6.59 5.27 -10.80
C THR A 141 -6.43 4.84 -12.27
N GLN A 142 -7.18 5.49 -13.17
CA GLN A 142 -7.01 5.26 -14.61
C GLN A 142 -5.58 5.52 -15.09
N SER A 143 -4.91 6.51 -14.49
CA SER A 143 -3.49 6.82 -14.76
C SER A 143 -2.59 5.64 -14.39
N MET A 144 -2.76 5.05 -13.21
CA MET A 144 -1.99 3.87 -12.80
C MET A 144 -2.21 2.67 -13.73
N CYS A 145 -3.47 2.43 -14.15
CA CYS A 145 -3.78 1.39 -15.11
C CYS A 145 -3.11 1.65 -16.48
N ALA A 146 -3.14 2.89 -16.97
CA ALA A 146 -2.52 3.27 -18.23
C ALA A 146 -0.99 3.10 -18.19
N ASP A 147 -0.34 3.58 -17.13
CA ASP A 147 1.10 3.41 -16.91
C ASP A 147 1.50 1.93 -16.87
N PHE A 148 0.70 1.09 -16.21
CA PHE A 148 0.96 -0.35 -16.14
C PHE A 148 0.84 -1.01 -17.53
N ILE A 149 -0.20 -0.67 -18.30
CA ILE A 149 -0.37 -1.16 -19.66
C ILE A 149 0.81 -0.75 -20.54
N GLU A 150 1.23 0.51 -20.49
CA GLU A 150 2.36 1.01 -21.27
C GLU A 150 3.64 0.23 -20.97
N LYS A 151 3.94 -0.01 -19.68
CA LYS A 151 5.12 -0.79 -19.26
C LYS A 151 5.10 -2.21 -19.82
N VAL A 152 3.96 -2.88 -19.80
CA VAL A 152 3.80 -4.24 -20.35
C VAL A 152 3.94 -4.22 -21.87
N MET A 153 3.32 -3.28 -22.58
CA MET A 153 3.47 -3.16 -24.04
C MET A 153 4.91 -2.87 -24.46
N LYS A 154 5.61 -1.99 -23.72
CA LYS A 154 7.02 -1.70 -23.95
C LYS A 154 7.87 -2.95 -23.78
N ALA A 155 7.66 -3.70 -22.70
CA ALA A 155 8.39 -4.94 -22.45
C ALA A 155 8.10 -6.02 -23.51
N HIS A 156 6.86 -6.10 -24.01
CA HIS A 156 6.49 -6.98 -25.12
C HIS A 156 7.28 -6.61 -26.39
N SER A 157 7.31 -5.31 -26.74
CA SER A 157 8.03 -4.83 -27.93
C SER A 157 9.53 -5.14 -27.89
N LEU A 158 10.16 -5.03 -26.71
CA LEU A 158 11.57 -5.36 -26.49
C LEU A 158 11.82 -6.87 -26.66
N THR A 159 10.88 -7.71 -26.21
CA THR A 159 10.97 -9.16 -26.33
C THR A 159 10.90 -9.59 -27.80
N GLN A 160 10.03 -8.96 -28.61
CA GLN A 160 9.95 -9.23 -30.05
C GLN A 160 11.23 -8.80 -30.79
N LYS A 161 11.77 -7.61 -30.48
CA LYS A 161 13.04 -7.13 -31.07
C LYS A 161 14.22 -8.05 -30.79
N LYS A 162 14.26 -8.73 -29.64
CA LYS A 162 15.29 -9.72 -29.32
C LYS A 162 15.14 -11.02 -30.11
N LYS A 163 13.92 -11.41 -30.51
CA LYS A 163 13.66 -12.61 -31.30
C LYS A 163 13.95 -12.42 -32.80
N SER A 164 13.98 -11.18 -33.28
CA SER A 164 14.26 -10.84 -34.70
C SER A 164 15.75 -10.55 -34.99
N ARG A 165 16.64 -10.75 -34.01
CA ARG A 165 18.10 -10.66 -34.16
C ARG A 165 18.70 -12.05 -34.00
#